data_AF-J3Z179-F1
#
_entry.id   AF-J3Z179-F1
#
_cell.length_a   1.000
_cell.length_b   1.000
_cell.length_c   1.000
_cell.angle_alpha   90.00
_cell.angle_beta   90.00
_cell.angle_gamma   90.00
#
_symmetry.space_group_name_H-M   'P 1'
#
loop_
_entity.id
_entity.type
_entity.pdbx_description
1 polymer ?
#
loop_
_entity_poly.entity_id
_entity_poly.type
_entity_poly.pdbx_seq_one_letter_code
_entity_poly.pdbx_strand_id
1 'polypeptide(L)' 'MEIIKKNNNVIITYIINNKINIFFGKIKKIKKITFQIIKKNQEIIIKKIFFVKNPNFISFKKQ' A
#
# COMPACT_ATOMS: atom_id res chain seq x y z
N MET A 1 7.84 -12.72 -4.73
CA MET A 1 6.91 -11.61 -4.43
C MET A 1 5.83 -12.15 -3.51
N GLU A 2 5.71 -11.65 -2.28
CA GLU A 2 4.54 -11.97 -1.44
C GLU A 2 3.26 -11.67 -2.22
N ILE A 3 2.32 -12.62 -2.22
CA ILE A 3 1.11 -12.51 -3.04
C ILE A 3 0.23 -11.39 -2.45
N ILE A 4 0.14 -10.28 -3.17
CA ILE A 4 -0.80 -9.18 -2.88
C ILE A 4 -2.21 -9.75 -3.00
N LYS A 5 -2.89 -9.99 -1.87
CA LYS A 5 -4.28 -10.48 -1.84
C LYS A 5 -5.22 -9.40 -1.30
N LYS A 6 -6.42 -9.37 -1.85
CA LYS A 6 -7.50 -8.50 -1.37
C LYS A 6 -7.80 -8.84 0.08
N ASN A 7 -8.14 -7.83 0.88
CA ASN A 7 -8.41 -7.91 2.31
C ASN A 7 -7.22 -8.21 3.22
N ASN A 8 -6.00 -8.35 2.71
CA ASN A 8 -4.82 -8.43 3.57
C ASN A 8 -4.53 -7.07 4.20
N ASN A 9 -4.10 -7.10 5.47
CA ASN A 9 -3.43 -5.97 6.10
C ASN A 9 -1.98 -5.97 5.67
N VAL A 10 -1.47 -4.80 5.29
CA VAL A 10 -0.15 -4.66 4.71
C VAL A 10 0.50 -3.37 5.20
N ILE A 11 1.82 -3.40 5.25
CA ILE A 11 2.67 -2.24 5.46
C ILE A 11 3.47 -2.04 4.18
N ILE A 12 3.48 -0.80 3.71
CA ILE A 12 4.20 -0.38 2.53
C ILE A 12 5.19 0.70 2.90
N THR A 13 6.43 0.49 2.49
CA THR A 13 7.50 1.49 2.61
C THR A 13 7.85 1.99 1.21
N TYR A 14 7.88 3.30 1.02
CA TYR A 14 8.14 3.92 -0.28
C TYR A 14 8.86 5.27 -0.12
N ILE A 15 9.52 5.73 -1.17
CA ILE A 15 10.23 7.01 -1.21
C ILE A 15 9.36 8.08 -1.88
N ILE A 16 9.23 9.24 -1.25
CA ILE A 16 8.71 10.46 -1.87
C ILE A 16 9.60 11.60 -1.41
N ASN A 17 10.05 12.45 -2.34
CA ASN A 17 10.88 13.62 -2.06
C ASN A 17 12.11 13.30 -1.20
N ASN A 18 12.83 12.22 -1.55
CA ASN A 18 14.00 11.70 -0.84
C ASN A 18 13.75 11.33 0.64
N LYS A 19 12.49 11.21 1.06
CA LYS A 19 12.11 10.75 2.41
C LYS A 19 11.45 9.38 2.35
N ILE A 20 11.82 8.53 3.30
CA ILE A 20 11.18 7.24 3.52
C ILE A 20 9.81 7.47 4.16
N ASN A 21 8.78 6.91 3.54
CA ASN A 21 7.40 6.99 3.98
C ASN A 21 6.87 5.59 4.23
N ILE A 22 6.03 5.45 5.26
CA ILE A 22 5.38 4.20 5.61
C ILE A 22 3.88 4.40 5.56
N PHE A 23 3.18 3.51 4.86
CA PHE A 23 1.73 3.47 4.81
C PHE A 23 1.22 2.07 5.10
N PHE A 24 0.34 1.96 6.08
CA PHE A 24 -0.25 0.71 6.52
C PHE A 24 -1.76 0.75 6.35
N GLY A 25 -2.35 -0.40 6.05
CA GLY A 25 -3.80 -0.52 5.93
C GLY A 25 -4.22 -1.81 5.23
N LYS A 26 -5.49 -1.87 4.83
CA LYS A 26 -6.08 -3.04 4.20
C LYS A 26 -6.15 -2.87 2.69
N ILE A 27 -5.76 -3.89 1.92
CA ILE A 27 -5.93 -3.89 0.47
C ILE A 27 -7.42 -4.05 0.16
N LYS A 28 -8.05 -3.03 -0.43
CA LYS A 28 -9.47 -3.08 -0.79
C LYS A 28 -9.69 -3.51 -2.24
N LYS A 29 -8.83 -3.09 -3.16
CA LYS A 29 -8.99 -3.32 -4.59
C LYS A 29 -7.64 -3.67 -5.21
N ILE A 30 -7.63 -4.66 -6.10
CA ILE A 30 -6.48 -5.04 -6.90
C ILE A 30 -6.92 -4.98 -8.36
N LYS A 31 -6.11 -4.35 -9.19
CA LYS A 31 -6.19 -4.32 -10.65
C LYS A 31 -4.90 -4.95 -11.21
N LYS A 32 -4.83 -5.08 -12.53
CA LYS A 32 -3.70 -5.71 -13.24
C LYS A 32 -2.33 -5.16 -12.83
N ILE A 33 -2.21 -3.84 -12.63
CA ILE A 33 -0.93 -3.16 -12.32
C ILE A 33 -0.95 -2.31 -11.05
N THR A 34 -2.12 -2.14 -10.44
CA THR A 34 -2.30 -1.27 -9.27
C THR A 34 -3.09 -1.96 -8.18
N PHE A 35 -2.88 -1.56 -6.95
CA PHE A 35 -3.72 -1.95 -5.83
C PHE A 35 -3.99 -0.75 -4.94
N GLN A 36 -5.12 -0.80 -4.24
CA GLN A 36 -5.59 0.27 -3.38
C GLN A 36 -5.55 -0.20 -1.94
N ILE A 37 -4.88 0.57 -1.09
CA ILE A 37 -4.88 0.41 0.36
C ILE A 37 -5.78 1.46 0.98
N ILE A 38 -6.57 1.01 1.95
CA ILE A 38 -7.42 1.85 2.76
C ILE A 38 -6.93 1.79 4.20
N LYS A 39 -6.67 2.97 4.77
CA LYS A 39 -6.39 3.18 6.18
C LYS A 39 -7.55 3.99 6.77
N LYS A 40 -8.23 3.44 7.78
CA LYS A 40 -9.20 4.20 8.57
C LYS A 40 -8.44 4.83 9.74
N ASN A 41 -8.51 6.14 9.88
CA ASN A 41 -7.96 6.87 11.02
C ASN A 41 -9.10 7.66 11.65
N GLN A 42 -9.58 7.21 12.81
CA GLN A 42 -10.82 7.70 13.43
C GLN A 42 -11.99 7.64 12.42
N GLU A 43 -12.61 8.77 12.10
CA GLU A 43 -13.72 8.87 11.15
C GLU A 43 -13.27 9.08 9.70
N ILE A 44 -11.98 9.36 9.48
CA ILE A 44 -11.44 9.66 8.15
C ILE A 44 -10.93 8.39 7.47
N ILE A 45 -11.35 8.18 6.23
CA ILE A 45 -10.91 7.06 5.39
C ILE A 45 -9.88 7.57 4.39
N ILE A 46 -8.61 7.23 4.61
CA ILE A 46 -7.53 7.53 3.69
C ILE A 46 -7.39 6.39 2.68
N LYS A 47 -7.46 6.73 1.40
CA LYS A 47 -7.31 5.80 0.27
C LYS A 47 -6.04 6.16 -0.49
N LYS A 48 -5.12 5.20 -0.64
CA LYS A 48 -3.94 5.34 -1.52
C LYS A 48 -3.88 4.23 -2.54
N ILE A 49 -3.45 4.60 -3.75
CA ILE A 49 -3.25 3.67 -4.86
C ILE A 49 -1.75 3.53 -5.08
N PHE A 50 -1.29 2.30 -5.25
CA PHE A 50 0.11 1.95 -5.51
C PHE A 50 0.20 1.15 -6.79
N PHE A 51 1.28 1.34 -7.54
CA PHE A 51 1.65 0.50 -8.67
C PHE A 51 2.50 -0.67 -8.20
N VAL A 52 2.25 -1.87 -8.73
CA VAL A 52 2.97 -3.11 -8.36
C VAL A 52 4.46 -3.02 -8.68
N LYS A 53 4.83 -2.26 -9.72
CA LYS A 53 6.22 -2.04 -10.17
C LYS A 53 6.65 -0.57 -10.04
N ASN A 54 6.29 0.08 -8.93
CA ASN A 54 6.74 1.46 -8.69
C ASN A 54 8.24 1.46 -8.32
N PRO A 55 9.11 2.22 -9.01
CA PRO A 55 10.55 2.29 -8.66
C PRO A 55 10.80 2.89 -7.28
N ASN A 56 9.88 3.73 -6.78
CA ASN A 56 9.96 4.32 -5.45
C ASN A 56 9.51 3.38 -4.33
N PHE A 57 9.20 2.13 -4.67
CA PHE A 57 8.70 1.13 -3.72
C PHE A 57 9.87 0.42 -3.06
N ILE A 58 9.99 0.54 -1.74
CA ILE A 58 11.09 -0.08 -1.00
C ILE A 58 10.69 -1.50 -0.58
N SER A 59 9.55 -1.63 0.09
CA SER A 59 9.14 -2.93 0.64
C SER A 59 7.63 -3.05 0.77
N PHE A 60 7.14 -4.27 0.57
CA PHE A 60 5.80 -4.71 0.91
C PHE A 60 5.92 -5.78 1.97
N LYS A 61 5.22 -5.61 3.10
CA LYS A 61 5.15 -6.63 4.14
C LYS A 61 3.70 -6.92 4.47
N LYS A 62 3.31 -8.19 4.39
CA LYS A 62 2.04 -8.65 4.94
C LYS A 62 2.10 -8.65 6.48
N GLN A 63 1.04 -8.14 7.11
CA GLN A 63 0.78 -8.32 8.55
C GLN A 63 -0.08 -9.55 8.80
#